data_AF-A0A3N4J9P2-F1
#
_entry.id   AF-A0A3N4J9P2-F1
#
_cell.length_a   1.000
_cell.length_b   1.000
_cell.length_c   1.000
_cell.angle_alpha   90.00
_cell.angle_beta   90.00
_cell.angle_gamma   90.00
#
_symmetry.space_group_name_H-M   'P 1'
#
loop_
_entity.id
_entity.type
_entity.pdbx_description
1 polymer ?
#
loop_
_entity_poly.entity_id
_entity_poly.type
_entity_poly.pdbx_seq_one_letter_code
_entity_poly.pdbx_strand_id
1 'polypeptide(L)' 'ANKWLSEAEELAVYLYLKRLDSIGTSVRLPMVTSCTKAILKHNHELGSLISSNNPPPTVGPTWTPCFLERYPEFHIHKQ' A
#
# COMPACT_ATOMS: atom_id res chain seq x y z
N ALA A 1 -10.30 0.59 -11.15
CA ALA A 1 -9.98 -0.84 -11.33
C ALA A 1 -9.26 -1.33 -10.07
N ASN A 2 -9.70 -2.46 -9.50
CA ASN A 2 -9.03 -3.06 -8.35
C ASN A 2 -7.84 -3.88 -8.87
N LYS A 3 -6.63 -3.49 -8.51
CA LYS A 3 -5.40 -4.19 -8.95
C LYS A 3 -4.71 -4.82 -7.73
N TRP A 4 -4.20 -6.02 -7.91
CA TRP A 4 -3.18 -6.55 -7.01
C TRP A 4 -1.88 -5.76 -7.24
N LEU A 5 -1.17 -5.44 -6.17
CA LEU A 5 0.14 -4.81 -6.30
C LEU A 5 1.10 -5.77 -7.02
N SER A 6 2.01 -5.20 -7.80
CA SER A 6 3.21 -5.92 -8.21
C SER A 6 4.10 -6.19 -6.99
N GLU A 7 5.03 -7.14 -7.10
CA GLU A 7 5.98 -7.45 -6.01
C GLU A 7 6.78 -6.21 -5.58
N ALA A 8 7.17 -5.34 -6.52
CA ALA A 8 7.88 -4.11 -6.21
C ALA A 8 7.01 -3.10 -5.44
N GLU A 9 5.72 -3.00 -5.78
CA GLU A 9 4.77 -2.14 -5.07
C GLU A 9 4.46 -2.68 -3.67
N GLU A 10 4.31 -4.00 -3.53
CA GLU A 10 4.11 -4.66 -2.23
C GLU A 10 5.34 -4.49 -1.33
N LEU A 11 6.55 -4.62 -1.89
CA LEU A 11 7.81 -4.37 -1.19
C LEU A 11 7.93 -2.90 -0.75
N ALA A 12 7.50 -1.94 -1.57
CA ALA A 12 7.51 -0.53 -1.20
C ALA A 12 6.59 -0.25 0.01
N VAL A 13 5.40 -0.86 0.05
CA VAL A 13 4.51 -0.78 1.22
C VAL A 13 5.19 -1.39 2.44
N TYR A 14 5.76 -2.60 2.30
CA TYR A 14 6.49 -3.27 3.37
C TYR A 14 7.60 -2.39 3.98
N LEU A 15 8.48 -1.82 3.15
CA LEU A 15 9.60 -1.00 3.60
C LEU A 15 9.12 0.27 4.31
N TYR A 16 8.04 0.88 3.82
CA TYR A 16 7.44 2.04 4.47
C TYR A 16 6.90 1.70 5.86
N LEU A 17 6.16 0.60 6.00
CA LEU A 17 5.63 0.15 7.29
C LEU A 17 6.75 -0.22 8.26
N LYS A 18 7.81 -0.88 7.77
CA LYS A 18 9.00 -1.19 8.54
C LYS A 18 9.69 0.07 9.06
N ARG A 19 9.73 1.14 8.26
CA ARG A 19 10.26 2.43 8.69
C ARG A 19 9.39 3.07 9.77
N LEU A 20 8.06 2.99 9.65
CA LEU A 20 7.14 3.49 10.69
C LEU A 20 7.34 2.73 12.01
N ASP A 21 7.44 1.41 11.94
CA ASP A 21 7.70 0.58 13.11
C ASP A 21 9.05 0.93 13.77
N SER A 22 10.11 1.13 12.98
CA SER A 22 11.45 1.50 13.50
C SER A 22 11.50 2.85 14.24
N ILE A 23 10.54 3.75 13.97
CA ILE A 23 10.42 5.05 14.66
C ILE A 23 9.37 5.01 15.78
N GLY A 24 8.89 3.81 16.15
CA GLY A 24 7.92 3.61 17.23
C GLY A 24 6.48 3.97 16.85
N THR A 25 6.17 4.12 15.56
CA THR A 25 4.81 4.39 15.09
C THR A 25 4.05 3.09 14.89
N SER A 26 3.03 2.87 15.70
CA SER A 26 2.12 1.73 15.54
C SER A 26 1.35 1.83 14.22
N VAL A 27 1.51 0.81 13.38
CA VAL A 27 0.87 0.71 12.07
C VAL A 27 -0.63 0.44 12.24
N ARG A 28 -1.46 1.32 11.66
CA ARG A 28 -2.94 1.15 11.64
C ARG A 28 -3.44 0.83 10.24
N LEU A 29 -4.56 0.13 10.15
CA LEU A 29 -5.19 -0.25 8.87
C LEU A 29 -5.38 0.93 7.90
N PRO A 30 -5.87 2.11 8.35
CA PRO A 30 -6.03 3.26 7.46
C PRO A 30 -4.69 3.79 6.92
N MET A 31 -3.59 3.62 7.66
CA MET A 31 -2.26 4.04 7.23
C MET A 31 -1.73 3.13 6.12
N VAL A 32 -1.95 1.82 6.24
CA VAL A 32 -1.61 0.85 5.18
C VAL A 32 -2.39 1.20 3.91
N THR A 33 -3.71 1.36 3.99
CA THR A 33 -4.52 1.71 2.83
C THR A 33 -4.11 3.03 2.19
N SER A 34 -3.80 4.06 3.00
CA SER A 34 -3.40 5.37 2.50
C SER A 34 -2.02 5.35 1.84
N CYS A 35 -1.05 4.65 2.44
CA CYS A 35 0.28 4.45 1.89
C CYS A 35 0.21 3.72 0.54
N THR A 36 -0.52 2.61 0.48
CA THR A 36 -0.68 1.84 -0.75
C THR A 36 -1.30 2.68 -1.87
N LYS A 37 -2.33 3.49 -1.55
CA LYS A 37 -2.92 4.43 -2.53
C LYS A 37 -1.91 5.48 -3.01
N ALA A 38 -1.06 5.99 -2.12
CA ALA A 38 -0.04 6.97 -2.48
C ALA A 38 1.03 6.37 -3.41
N ILE A 39 1.49 5.15 -3.14
CA ILE A 39 2.45 4.43 -4.00
C ILE A 39 1.84 4.17 -5.38
N LEU A 40 0.61 3.65 -5.44
CA LEU A 40 -0.09 3.40 -6.70
C LEU A 40 -0.32 4.69 -7.50
N LYS A 41 -0.68 5.78 -6.84
CA LYS A 41 -0.84 7.09 -7.47
C LYS A 41 0.49 7.58 -8.05
N HIS A 42 1.57 7.51 -7.28
CA HIS A 42 2.89 7.96 -7.72
C HIS A 42 3.38 7.16 -8.93
N ASN A 43 3.25 5.83 -8.91
CA ASN A 43 3.62 4.98 -10.04
C ASN A 43 2.76 5.23 -11.28
N HIS A 44 1.46 5.49 -11.08
CA HIS A 44 0.56 5.87 -12.17
C HIS A 44 0.97 7.19 -12.81
N GLU A 45 1.31 8.21 -12.01
CA GLU A 45 1.78 9.50 -12.51
C GLU A 45 3.14 9.40 -13.22
N LEU A 46 4.06 8.58 -12.71
CA LEU A 46 5.39 8.37 -13.31
C LEU A 46 5.34 7.55 -14.61
N GLY A 47 4.52 6.50 -14.66
CA GLY A 47 4.38 5.64 -15.83
C GLY A 47 3.45 6.19 -16.91
N SER A 48 2.62 7.18 -16.57
CA SER A 48 1.59 7.73 -17.45
C SER A 48 1.91 9.15 -17.92
N LEU A 49 3.03 9.31 -18.63
CA LEU A 49 3.22 10.45 -19.54
C LEU A 49 2.21 10.44 -20.71
N ILE A 50 1.44 9.34 -20.90
CA ILE A 50 0.63 9.08 -22.10
C ILE A 50 -0.87 8.91 -21.80
N SER A 51 -1.31 8.72 -20.54
CA SER A 51 -2.73 8.47 -20.22
C SER A 51 -3.20 9.23 -18.98
N SER A 52 -3.43 10.53 -19.10
CA SER A 52 -3.89 11.39 -18.01
C SER A 52 -5.37 11.23 -17.65
N ASN A 53 -6.13 10.39 -18.36
CA ASN A 53 -7.59 10.34 -18.23
C ASN A 53 -8.12 9.17 -17.39
N ASN A 54 -7.24 8.27 -16.92
CA ASN A 54 -7.65 7.17 -16.06
C ASN A 54 -7.41 7.52 -14.58
N PRO A 55 -8.39 7.26 -13.69
CA PRO A 55 -8.18 7.43 -12.27
C PRO A 55 -7.08 6.46 -11.79
N PRO A 56 -6.27 6.86 -10.79
CA PRO A 56 -5.20 6.02 -10.28
C PRO A 56 -5.78 4.68 -9.78
N PRO A 57 -5.08 3.57 -10.04
CA PRO A 57 -5.53 2.27 -9.56
C PRO A 57 -5.61 2.27 -8.03
N THR A 58 -6.61 1.56 -7.51
CA THR A 58 -6.77 1.32 -6.07
C THR A 58 -6.61 -0.16 -5.80
N VAL A 59 -6.10 -0.50 -4.62
CA VAL A 59 -6.15 -1.89 -4.16
C VAL A 59 -7.57 -2.31 -3.86
N GLY A 60 -7.87 -3.58 -4.11
CA GLY A 60 -9.15 -4.19 -3.74
C GLY A 60 -9.30 -4.29 -2.21
N PRO A 61 -10.54 -4.40 -1.71
CA PRO A 61 -10.81 -4.50 -0.27
C PRO A 61 -10.17 -5.72 0.39
N THR A 62 -9.91 -6.78 -0.38
CA THR A 62 -9.28 -8.03 0.07
C THR A 62 -7.75 -7.96 0.12
N TRP A 63 -7.11 -6.98 -0.52
CA TRP A 63 -5.65 -6.93 -0.57
C TRP A 63 -5.05 -6.66 0.80
N THR A 64 -5.61 -5.70 1.55
CA THR A 64 -5.09 -5.33 2.87
C THR A 64 -5.09 -6.50 3.87
N PRO A 65 -6.17 -7.29 4.03
CA PRO A 65 -6.10 -8.47 4.91
C PRO A 65 -5.09 -9.51 4.42
N CYS A 66 -5.02 -9.81 3.12
CA CYS A 66 -4.03 -10.76 2.58
C CYS A 66 -2.58 -10.28 2.79
N PHE A 67 -2.32 -8.98 2.69
CA PHE A 67 -1.01 -8.39 2.97
C PHE A 67 -0.61 -8.59 4.43
N LEU A 68 -1.53 -8.42 5.37
CA LEU A 68 -1.25 -8.58 6.80
C LEU A 68 -1.10 -10.04 7.22
N GLU A 69 -1.79 -10.96 6.55
CA GLU A 69 -1.56 -12.40 6.73
C GLU A 69 -0.15 -12.80 6.28
N ARG A 70 0.41 -12.15 5.25
CA ARG A 70 1.77 -12.39 4.76
C ARG A 70 2.86 -11.78 5.65
N TYR A 71 2.56 -10.68 6.33
CA TYR A 71 3.50 -9.93 7.17
C TYR A 71 2.98 -9.78 8.61
N PRO A 72 2.98 -10.87 9.40
CA PRO A 72 2.41 -10.88 10.75
C PRO A 72 3.17 -9.98 11.73
N GLU A 73 4.39 -9.54 11.41
CA GLU A 73 5.14 -8.58 12.21
C GLU A 73 4.43 -7.23 12.35
N PHE A 74 3.65 -6.83 11.35
CA PHE A 74 2.81 -5.63 11.42
C PHE A 74 1.51 -5.99 12.13
N HIS A 75 1.57 -6.25 13.43
CA HIS A 75 0.39 -6.41 14.27
C HIS A 75 -0.45 -5.14 14.22
N ILE A 76 -1.44 -5.10 13.32
CA ILE A 76 -2.39 -3.99 13.29
C ILE A 76 -3.29 -4.12 14.50
N HIS A 77 -3.19 -3.14 15.39
CA HIS A 77 -4.20 -2.95 16.42
C HIS A 77 -5.54 -2.67 15.75
N LYS A 78 -6.48 -3.61 15.87
CA LYS A 78 -7.89 -3.34 15.59
C LYS A 78 -8.31 -2.18 16.49
N GLN A 79 -8.75 -1.08 15.87
CA GLN A 79 -9.38 0.02 16.61
C GLN A 79 -10.66 -0.46 17.27
#